data_AF-A0AAX3NS51-F1
#
_entry.id   AF-A0AAX3NS51-F1
#
_cell.length_a   1.000
_cell.length_b   1.000
_cell.length_c   1.000
_cell.angle_alpha   90.00
_cell.angle_beta   90.00
_cell.angle_gamma   90.00
#
_symmetry.space_group_name_H-M   'P 1'
#
loop_
_entity.id
_entity.type
_entity.pdbx_description
1 polymer ?
#
loop_
_entity_poly.entity_id
_entity_poly.type
_entity_poly.pdbx_seq_one_letter_code
_entity_poly.pdbx_strand_id
1 'polypeptide(L)' 'MSQVNFDYRSGILEAADPATDREWCWFKGDAWITENQSGERHTVIDAPTGATVAEIKSLIRARAKGAAVMT' A
#
# COMPACT_ATOMS: atom_id res chain seq x y z
N MET A 1 -14.76 2.72 -10.26
CA MET A 1 -13.75 1.86 -9.60
C MET A 1 -12.63 2.77 -9.13
N SER A 2 -12.17 2.63 -7.89
CA SER A 2 -10.97 3.35 -7.45
C SER A 2 -9.76 2.84 -8.26
N GLN A 3 -9.01 3.77 -8.85
CA GLN A 3 -7.80 3.48 -9.60
C GLN A 3 -6.61 3.89 -8.73
N VAL A 4 -5.94 2.91 -8.13
CA VAL A 4 -4.72 3.16 -7.36
C VAL A 4 -3.59 3.45 -8.34
N ASN A 5 -2.99 4.64 -8.20
CA ASN A 5 -1.78 5.04 -8.90
C ASN A 5 -0.55 4.50 -8.16
N PHE A 6 0.50 4.14 -8.88
CA PHE A 6 1.72 3.58 -8.29
C PHE A 6 2.96 4.22 -8.90
N ASP A 7 3.93 4.57 -8.05
CA ASP A 7 5.30 4.90 -8.46
C ASP A 7 6.29 3.99 -7.71
N TYR A 8 7.27 3.45 -8.42
CA TYR A 8 8.33 2.66 -7.81
C TYR A 8 9.69 3.15 -8.29
N ARG A 9 10.45 3.73 -7.36
CA ARG A 9 11.76 4.30 -7.66
C ARG A 9 12.68 4.13 -6.46
N SER A 10 13.95 3.80 -6.73
CA SER A 10 15.00 3.74 -5.70
C SER A 10 14.65 2.85 -4.49
N GLY A 11 13.89 1.78 -4.69
CA GLY A 11 13.49 0.87 -3.61
C GLY A 11 12.25 1.31 -2.81
N ILE A 12 11.60 2.42 -3.18
CA ILE A 12 10.39 2.93 -2.53
C ILE A 12 9.22 2.70 -3.48
N LEU A 13 8.16 2.06 -2.99
CA LEU A 13 6.87 1.96 -3.66
C LEU A 13 5.90 2.91 -2.98
N GLU A 14 5.44 3.92 -3.73
CA GLU A 14 4.37 4.83 -3.32
C GLU A 14 3.11 4.51 -4.12
N ALA A 15 1.96 4.64 -3.46
CA ALA A 15 0.67 4.44 -4.08
C ALA A 15 -0.37 5.41 -3.52
N ALA A 16 -1.33 5.81 -4.35
CA ALA A 16 -2.40 6.71 -3.94
C ALA A 16 -3.73 6.34 -4.58
N ASP A 17 -4.81 6.43 -3.80
CA ASP A 17 -6.20 6.37 -4.23
C ASP A 17 -6.87 7.74 -4.00
N PRO A 18 -6.86 8.64 -5.00
CA PRO A 18 -7.38 10.01 -4.85
C PRO A 18 -8.88 10.07 -4.55
N ALA A 19 -9.65 9.03 -4.90
CA ALA A 19 -11.09 9.01 -4.66
C ALA A 19 -11.42 8.85 -3.16
N THR A 20 -10.49 8.30 -2.38
CA THR A 20 -10.66 8.03 -0.94
C THR A 20 -9.63 8.73 -0.07
N ASP A 21 -8.74 9.51 -0.70
CA ASP A 21 -7.66 10.22 -0.05
C ASP A 21 -6.77 9.30 0.81
N ARG A 22 -6.49 8.11 0.27
CA ARG A 22 -5.63 7.09 0.89
C ARG A 22 -4.32 6.97 0.14
N GLU A 23 -3.24 6.83 0.89
CA GLU A 23 -1.89 6.70 0.37
C GLU A 23 -1.19 5.51 1.05
N TRP A 24 -0.31 4.84 0.30
CA TRP A 24 0.51 3.75 0.81
C TRP A 24 1.98 3.97 0.47
N CYS A 25 2.86 3.60 1.39
CA CYS A 25 4.31 3.62 1.19
C CYS A 25 4.95 2.34 1.71
N TRP A 26 5.84 1.75 0.92
CA TRP A 26 6.62 0.57 1.27
C TRP A 26 8.06 0.70 0.78
N PHE A 27 9.02 0.45 1.68
CA PHE A 27 10.43 0.33 1.32
C PHE A 27 10.75 -1.14 1.04
N LYS A 28 11.49 -1.41 -0.02
CA LYS A 28 11.83 -2.78 -0.43
C LYS A 28 12.56 -3.50 0.70
N GLY A 29 11.95 -4.57 1.20
CA GLY A 29 12.47 -5.39 2.28
C GLY A 29 11.81 -5.14 3.63
N ASP A 30 11.02 -4.07 3.78
CA ASP A 30 10.26 -3.80 4.99
C ASP A 30 9.14 -4.82 5.19
N ALA A 31 8.87 -5.12 6.46
CA ALA A 31 7.81 -6.02 6.89
C ALA A 31 6.41 -5.35 6.96
N TRP A 32 6.30 -4.06 6.66
CA TRP A 32 5.04 -3.33 6.71
C TRP A 32 4.94 -2.25 5.62
N ILE A 33 3.73 -2.09 5.12
CA ILE A 33 3.29 -1.00 4.25
C ILE A 33 2.59 0.02 5.14
N THR A 34 3.01 1.29 5.10
CA THR A 34 2.29 2.36 5.82
C THR A 34 1.08 2.77 5.01
N GLU A 35 -0.08 2.91 5.65
CA GLU A 35 -1.31 3.48 5.07
C GLU A 35 -1.61 4.82 5.76
N ASN A 36 -1.71 5.88 4.98
CA ASN A 36 -2.17 7.19 5.41
C ASN A 36 -3.56 7.45 4.84
N GLN A 37 -4.37 8.22 5.57
CA GLN A 37 -5.65 8.72 5.09
C GLN A 37 -5.79 10.19 5.47
N SER A 38 -6.14 11.02 4.48
CA SER A 38 -6.26 12.48 4.66
C SER A 38 -5.04 13.14 5.30
N GLY A 39 -3.86 12.73 4.84
CA GLY A 39 -2.56 13.27 5.27
C GLY A 39 -2.08 12.77 6.64
N GLU A 40 -2.85 11.93 7.33
CA GLU A 40 -2.49 11.38 8.63
C GLU A 40 -2.22 9.88 8.56
N ARG A 41 -1.35 9.38 9.45
CA ARG A 41 -1.09 7.95 9.56
C ARG A 41 -2.34 7.23 10.05
N HIS A 42 -2.86 6.33 9.23
CA HIS A 42 -4.08 5.59 9.52
C HIS A 42 -3.77 4.21 10.11
N THR A 43 -2.95 3.40 9.41
CA THR A 43 -2.62 2.03 9.85
C THR A 43 -1.36 1.48 9.15
N VAL A 44 -1.07 0.21 9.35
CA VAL A 44 -0.06 -0.56 8.61
C VAL A 44 -0.66 -1.86 8.08
N ILE A 45 -0.09 -2.35 6.99
CA ILE A 45 -0.42 -3.66 6.39
C ILE A 45 0.85 -4.50 6.43
N ASP A 46 0.76 -5.73 6.93
CA ASP A 46 1.91 -6.64 6.92
C ASP A 46 2.35 -6.97 5.48
N ALA A 47 3.65 -6.82 5.24
CA ALA A 47 4.30 -7.20 4.00
C ALA A 47 4.98 -8.56 4.20
N PRO A 48 4.76 -9.54 3.29
CA PRO A 48 5.46 -10.81 3.36
C PRO A 48 6.97 -10.64 3.31
N THR A 49 7.70 -11.47 4.06
CA THR A 49 9.16 -11.50 4.01
C THR A 49 9.64 -11.79 2.59
N GLY A 50 10.49 -10.92 2.04
CA GLY A 50 11.00 -11.06 0.67
C GLY A 50 10.00 -10.71 -0.42
N ALA A 51 8.90 -10.01 -0.09
CA ALA A 51 7.90 -9.60 -1.05
C ALA A 51 8.49 -8.83 -2.24
N THR A 52 7.95 -9.11 -3.41
CA THR A 52 8.22 -8.37 -4.64
C THR A 52 7.31 -7.15 -4.75
N VAL A 53 7.71 -6.17 -5.57
CA VAL A 53 6.90 -4.98 -5.86
C VAL A 53 5.50 -5.37 -6.39
N ALA A 54 5.40 -6.45 -7.18
CA ALA A 54 4.13 -6.90 -7.74
C ALA A 54 3.17 -7.45 -6.68
N GLU A 55 3.69 -8.15 -5.67
CA GLU A 55 2.91 -8.66 -4.53
C GLU A 55 2.40 -7.51 -3.66
N ILE A 56 3.26 -6.53 -3.35
CA ILE A 56 2.86 -5.35 -2.58
C ILE A 56 1.79 -4.53 -3.32
N LYS A 57 1.94 -4.31 -4.63
CA LYS A 57 0.89 -3.67 -5.44
C LYS A 57 -0.43 -4.43 -5.39
N SER A 58 -0.39 -5.75 -5.31
CA SER A 58 -1.58 -6.59 -5.21
C SER A 58 -2.26 -6.48 -3.84
N LEU A 59 -1.49 -6.45 -2.76
CA LEU A 59 -1.99 -6.19 -1.40
C LEU A 59 -2.67 -4.82 -1.30
N ILE A 60 -2.02 -3.77 -1.82
CA ILE A 60 -2.57 -2.41 -1.82
C ILE A 60 -3.90 -2.37 -2.61
N ARG A 61 -3.98 -3.02 -3.79
CA ARG A 61 -5.25 -3.09 -4.55
C ARG A 61 -6.34 -3.83 -3.79
N ALA A 62 -6.02 -4.91 -3.10
CA ALA A 62 -6.99 -5.65 -2.29
C ALA A 62 -7.51 -4.78 -1.13
N ARG A 63 -6.59 -4.10 -0.43
CA ARG A 63 -6.90 -3.16 0.64
C ARG A 63 -7.76 -2.00 0.16
N ALA A 64 -7.43 -1.40 -0.99
CA ALA A 64 -8.18 -0.30 -1.59
C ALA A 64 -9.63 -0.70 -1.92
N LYS A 65 -9.87 -1.97 -2.29
CA LYS A 65 -11.21 -2.55 -2.54
C LYS A 65 -12.00 -2.87 -1.27
N GLY A 66 -11.43 -2.71 -0.08
CA GLY A 66 -12.07 -3.02 1.20
C GLY A 66 -11.90 -4.47 1.65
N ALA A 67 -10.98 -5.24 1.06
CA ALA A 67 -10.58 -6.52 1.63
C ALA A 67 -9.73 -6.25 2.87
N ALA A 68 -10.39 -6.15 4.03
CA ALA A 68 -9.76 -6.32 5.32
C ALA A 68 -9.17 -7.73 5.35
N VAL A 69 -7.84 -7.85 5.24
CA VAL A 69 -7.16 -9.05 5.70
C VAL A 69 -7.33 -9.05 7.21
N MET A 70 -8.24 -9.91 7.69
CA MET A 70 -8.30 -10.29 9.10
C MET A 70 -7.12 -11.19 9.38
N THR A 71 -6.19 -10.72 10.21
CA THR A 71 -5.21 -11.53 10.94
C THR A 71 -5.02 -10.91 12.31
#